data_AF-A0A6J6V672-F1
#
_entry.id   AF-A0A6J6V672-F1
#
_cell.length_a   1.000
_cell.length_b   1.000
_cell.length_c   1.000
_cell.angle_alpha   90.00
_cell.angle_beta   90.00
_cell.angle_gamma   90.00
#
_symmetry.space_group_name_H-M   'P 1'
#
loop_
_entity.id
_entity.type
_entity.pdbx_description
1 polymer ?
#
loop_
_entity_poly.entity_id
_entity_poly.type
_entity_poly.pdbx_seq_one_letter_code
_entity_poly.pdbx_strand_id
1 'polypeptide(L)'
;MVGIGTGGLWEHLRVRHVYECPVRWADLDLLGHVNNVAYVDFLQEARADLFRSHRSGLRAPELEEGLVVVSTQVRYRESMLLRFEPVRVEVWVVEVRAASFTLAYEVFDERPDGTRAVYCTATTVMAPYVFAEERPRRLTAEEKQALEQHRDEGAAPEPRPWASPHRTEVGHYPVHVRFSDVDVYGHVNNVTYVEYFQEARIAALARLWGEVPAGSGRTSVVVAQAEIDHLVPMLHRPEPYDAFTQVVHVGNTSVVVETEVVDRSGPNEVRHARARVVLVFVDDDGRPRRPEESVRAPLVAAVAPA
;
A
#
# COMPACT_ATOMS: atom_id res chain seq x y z
N MET A 1 53.72 -30.99 -3.16
CA MET A 1 53.21 -29.92 -2.27
C MET A 1 52.99 -28.68 -3.11
N VAL A 2 51.76 -28.47 -3.60
CA VAL A 2 51.26 -27.16 -4.02
C VAL A 2 49.83 -27.13 -3.51
N GLY A 3 49.58 -26.26 -2.53
CA GLY A 3 48.31 -26.17 -1.80
C GLY A 3 47.22 -25.60 -2.68
N ILE A 4 46.08 -26.28 -2.72
CA ILE A 4 44.85 -25.79 -3.32
C ILE A 4 44.18 -24.92 -2.25
N GLY A 5 44.08 -23.61 -2.50
CA GLY A 5 43.44 -22.66 -1.61
C GLY A 5 41.94 -22.94 -1.51
N THR A 6 41.50 -23.31 -0.31
CA THR A 6 40.09 -23.31 0.10
C THR A 6 39.72 -21.90 0.56
N GLY A 7 39.45 -21.01 -0.41
CA GLY A 7 38.83 -19.71 -0.18
C GLY A 7 37.32 -19.80 -0.43
N GLY A 8 36.51 -19.33 0.52
CA GLY A 8 35.09 -19.65 0.66
C GLY A 8 34.19 -19.33 -0.53
N LEU A 9 33.36 -20.31 -0.90
CA LEU A 9 32.27 -20.22 -1.88
C LEU A 9 30.89 -20.06 -1.21
N TRP A 10 30.85 -19.58 0.04
CA TRP A 10 29.63 -19.34 0.78
C TRP A 10 29.58 -17.88 1.27
N GLU A 11 29.62 -16.94 0.34
CA GLU A 11 28.85 -15.72 0.59
C GLU A 11 27.41 -16.18 0.76
N HIS A 12 26.85 -15.92 1.95
CA HIS A 12 25.46 -16.22 2.25
C HIS A 12 24.60 -15.58 1.15
N LEU A 13 24.13 -16.37 0.19
CA LEU A 13 23.19 -15.92 -0.83
C LEU A 13 21.99 -15.37 -0.06
N ARG A 14 21.87 -14.05 -0.02
CA ARG A 14 20.71 -13.35 0.52
C ARG A 14 19.61 -13.55 -0.51
N VAL A 15 18.76 -14.55 -0.29
CA VAL A 15 17.73 -14.92 -1.26
C VAL A 15 16.47 -14.13 -0.96
N ARG A 16 16.27 -13.05 -1.71
CA ARG A 16 14.94 -12.44 -1.83
C ARG A 16 13.99 -13.47 -2.42
N HIS A 17 12.79 -13.58 -1.86
CA HIS A 17 11.79 -14.46 -2.43
C HIS A 17 11.17 -13.79 -3.65
N VAL A 18 11.07 -14.53 -4.75
CA VAL A 18 10.52 -14.04 -6.01
C VAL A 18 9.19 -14.75 -6.25
N TYR A 19 8.14 -13.97 -6.46
CA TYR A 19 6.84 -14.44 -6.89
C TYR A 19 6.56 -13.92 -8.32
N GLU A 20 6.13 -14.82 -9.19
CA GLU A 20 5.70 -14.48 -10.55
C GLU A 20 4.19 -14.23 -10.54
N CYS A 21 3.80 -12.96 -10.54
CA CYS A 21 2.41 -12.53 -10.41
C CYS A 21 1.74 -12.33 -11.78
N PRO A 22 0.70 -13.10 -12.13
CA PRO A 22 -0.05 -12.86 -13.35
C PRO A 22 -0.79 -11.52 -13.31
N VAL A 23 -0.74 -10.77 -14.42
CA VAL A 23 -1.55 -9.55 -14.59
C VAL A 23 -2.88 -9.92 -15.23
N ARG A 24 -3.97 -9.44 -14.66
CA ARG A 24 -5.34 -9.75 -15.07
C ARG A 24 -5.92 -8.56 -15.83
N TRP A 25 -6.92 -8.85 -16.66
CA TRP A 25 -7.68 -7.78 -17.33
C TRP A 25 -8.36 -6.83 -16.33
N ALA A 26 -8.84 -7.37 -15.21
CA ALA A 26 -9.48 -6.60 -14.15
C ALA A 26 -8.52 -5.67 -13.38
N ASP A 27 -7.21 -5.86 -13.54
CA ASP A 27 -6.20 -5.02 -12.88
C ASP A 27 -6.04 -3.67 -13.59
N LEU A 28 -6.63 -3.47 -14.78
CA LEU A 28 -6.48 -2.24 -15.55
C LEU A 28 -7.47 -1.15 -15.12
N ASP A 29 -7.04 0.11 -15.25
CA ASP A 29 -7.89 1.28 -15.10
C ASP A 29 -8.38 1.85 -16.45
N LEU A 30 -9.15 2.93 -16.38
CA LEU A 30 -9.71 3.62 -17.55
C LEU A 30 -8.64 4.27 -18.46
N LEU A 31 -7.40 4.40 -17.98
CA LEU A 31 -6.27 4.91 -18.76
C LEU A 31 -5.52 3.78 -19.48
N GLY A 32 -5.93 2.52 -19.28
CA GLY A 32 -5.32 1.35 -19.90
C GLY A 32 -4.03 0.87 -19.21
N HIS A 33 -3.71 1.42 -18.04
CA HIS A 33 -2.59 0.97 -17.21
C HIS A 33 -3.08 0.08 -16.08
N VAL A 34 -2.19 -0.71 -15.51
CA VAL A 34 -2.47 -1.42 -14.25
C VAL A 34 -2.76 -0.39 -13.16
N ASN A 35 -3.91 -0.54 -12.53
CA ASN A 35 -4.43 0.32 -11.50
C ASN A 35 -3.49 0.30 -10.28
N ASN A 36 -3.25 1.47 -9.70
CA ASN A 36 -2.47 1.63 -8.47
C ASN A 36 -2.88 0.69 -7.33
N VAL A 37 -4.18 0.35 -7.22
CA VAL A 37 -4.71 -0.59 -6.22
C VAL A 37 -4.20 -2.02 -6.44
N ALA A 38 -4.16 -2.48 -7.69
CA ALA A 38 -3.77 -3.84 -8.05
C ALA A 38 -2.33 -4.18 -7.63
N TYR A 39 -1.45 -3.17 -7.55
CA TYR A 39 -0.11 -3.38 -7.01
C TYR A 39 -0.15 -3.91 -5.57
N VAL A 40 -1.08 -3.43 -4.74
CA VAL A 40 -1.20 -3.88 -3.34
C VAL A 40 -1.67 -5.34 -3.27
N ASP A 41 -2.51 -5.78 -4.21
CA ASP A 41 -2.84 -7.20 -4.40
C ASP A 41 -1.59 -8.01 -4.76
N PHE A 42 -0.75 -7.52 -5.68
CA PHE A 42 0.50 -8.21 -6.04
C PHE A 42 1.43 -8.36 -4.82
N LEU A 43 1.52 -7.34 -3.97
CA LEU A 43 2.30 -7.42 -2.72
C LEU A 43 1.72 -8.46 -1.75
N GLN A 44 0.39 -8.55 -1.68
CA GLN A 44 -0.30 -9.54 -0.85
C GLN A 44 -0.06 -10.97 -1.36
N GLU A 45 -0.21 -11.21 -2.66
CA GLU A 45 0.03 -12.52 -3.27
C GLU A 45 1.49 -12.95 -3.09
N ALA A 46 2.46 -12.07 -3.34
CA ALA A 46 3.87 -12.36 -3.14
C ALA A 46 4.21 -12.67 -1.67
N ARG A 47 3.61 -11.94 -0.72
CA ARG A 47 3.77 -12.22 0.71
C ARG A 47 3.14 -13.55 1.12
N ALA A 48 1.95 -13.84 0.60
CA ALA A 48 1.29 -15.12 0.86
C ALA A 48 2.10 -16.29 0.30
N ASP A 49 2.69 -16.14 -0.89
CA ASP A 49 3.60 -17.15 -1.45
C ASP A 49 4.87 -17.30 -0.62
N LEU A 50 5.51 -16.21 -0.20
CA LEU A 50 6.68 -16.26 0.70
C LEU A 50 6.39 -17.12 1.92
N PHE A 51 5.31 -16.84 2.65
CA PHE A 51 5.02 -17.60 3.85
C PHE A 51 4.71 -19.05 3.53
N ARG A 52 3.85 -19.31 2.54
CA ARG A 52 3.47 -20.67 2.11
C ARG A 52 4.67 -21.51 1.68
N SER A 53 5.55 -20.96 0.85
CA SER A 53 6.71 -21.62 0.25
C SER A 53 7.82 -21.90 1.28
N HIS A 54 7.91 -21.09 2.33
CA HIS A 54 8.91 -21.23 3.40
C HIS A 54 8.32 -21.70 4.74
N ARG A 55 7.12 -22.30 4.71
CA ARG A 55 6.43 -22.91 5.87
C ARG A 55 7.28 -23.91 6.65
N SER A 56 8.31 -24.51 6.04
CA SER A 56 9.26 -25.41 6.72
C SER A 56 10.20 -24.69 7.69
N GLY A 57 10.43 -23.37 7.52
CA GLY A 57 11.16 -22.50 8.46
C GLY A 57 10.24 -21.65 9.35
N LEU A 58 9.08 -21.24 8.84
CA LEU A 58 8.04 -20.49 9.58
C LEU A 58 7.02 -21.42 10.27
N ARG A 59 7.49 -22.58 10.76
CA ARG A 59 6.71 -23.74 11.26
C ARG A 59 5.82 -23.51 12.49
N ALA A 60 5.46 -22.27 12.82
CA ALA A 60 4.35 -22.02 13.70
C ALA A 60 3.06 -22.07 12.87
N PRO A 61 2.22 -23.13 12.96
CA PRO A 61 0.88 -23.12 12.34
C PRO A 61 0.07 -21.87 12.72
N GLU A 62 0.45 -21.21 13.81
CA GLU A 62 -0.10 -19.97 14.36
C GLU A 62 0.34 -18.68 13.64
N LEU A 63 1.37 -18.72 12.77
CA LEU A 63 1.94 -17.49 12.19
C LEU A 63 1.10 -16.97 11.04
N GLU A 64 0.87 -17.77 10.00
CA GLU A 64 0.05 -17.34 8.84
C GLU A 64 -1.41 -17.08 9.23
N GLU A 65 -1.95 -17.88 10.14
CA GLU A 65 -3.31 -17.69 10.66
C GLU A 65 -3.40 -16.54 11.66
N GLY A 66 -2.29 -15.89 12.00
CA GLY A 66 -2.20 -14.83 13.00
C GLY A 66 -1.46 -13.57 12.55
N LEU A 67 -1.13 -13.37 11.27
CA LEU A 67 -0.46 -12.14 10.84
C LEU A 67 -1.47 -11.09 10.36
N VAL A 68 -1.31 -9.86 10.85
CA VAL A 68 -2.04 -8.69 10.37
C VAL A 68 -1.11 -7.67 9.74
N VAL A 69 -1.63 -6.95 8.75
CA VAL A 69 -0.97 -5.78 8.16
C VAL A 69 -1.23 -4.59 9.07
N VAL A 70 -0.17 -3.95 9.56
CA VAL A 70 -0.25 -2.75 10.40
C VAL A 70 -0.16 -1.49 9.53
N SER A 71 0.76 -1.49 8.57
CA SER A 71 0.97 -0.35 7.68
C SER A 71 1.52 -0.81 6.34
N THR A 72 1.10 -0.18 5.25
CA THR A 72 1.62 -0.40 3.90
C THR A 72 2.02 0.93 3.30
N GLN A 73 3.25 1.03 2.79
CA GLN A 73 3.72 2.17 2.01
C GLN A 73 4.13 1.72 0.62
N VAL A 74 3.64 2.42 -0.40
CA VAL A 74 3.81 2.09 -1.81
C VAL A 74 4.32 3.33 -2.53
N ARG A 75 5.37 3.17 -3.34
CA ARG A 75 5.88 4.20 -4.25
C ARG A 75 5.79 3.67 -5.67
N TYR A 76 4.97 4.33 -6.48
CA TYR A 76 4.78 4.02 -7.89
C TYR A 76 5.86 4.75 -8.70
N ARG A 77 6.48 4.04 -9.65
CA ARG A 77 7.69 4.48 -10.35
C ARG A 77 7.47 4.56 -11.86
N GLU A 78 6.98 3.48 -12.45
CA GLU A 78 6.67 3.38 -13.87
C GLU A 78 5.29 2.71 -14.03
N SER A 79 4.52 3.16 -15.02
CA SER A 79 3.23 2.55 -15.35
C SER A 79 3.44 1.20 -16.04
N MET A 80 2.68 0.19 -15.63
CA MET A 80 2.63 -1.10 -16.31
C MET A 80 1.40 -1.18 -17.21
N LEU A 81 1.57 -1.69 -18.44
CA LEU A 81 0.46 -1.99 -19.35
C LEU A 81 0.00 -3.44 -19.18
N LEU A 82 -1.14 -3.78 -19.78
CA LEU A 82 -1.56 -5.16 -19.90
C LEU A 82 -0.47 -6.01 -20.56
N ARG A 83 -0.25 -7.19 -19.97
CA ARG A 83 0.70 -8.20 -20.42
C ARG A 83 0.19 -9.57 -20.05
N PHE A 84 0.70 -10.61 -20.70
CA PHE A 84 0.34 -12.00 -20.39
C PHE A 84 1.45 -12.74 -19.66
N GLU A 85 2.68 -12.29 -19.80
CA GLU A 85 3.80 -12.73 -18.98
C GLU A 85 3.63 -12.20 -17.56
N PRO A 86 3.81 -13.03 -16.52
CA PRO A 86 3.79 -12.57 -15.14
C PRO A 86 4.82 -11.46 -14.88
N VAL A 87 4.46 -10.52 -14.01
CA VAL A 87 5.43 -9.56 -13.46
C VAL A 87 6.14 -10.19 -12.25
N ARG A 88 7.41 -9.88 -12.04
CA ARG A 88 8.15 -10.37 -10.87
C ARG A 88 7.93 -9.45 -9.69
N VAL A 89 7.66 -10.06 -8.54
CA VAL A 89 7.59 -9.40 -7.25
C VAL A 89 8.66 -10.01 -6.36
N GLU A 90 9.71 -9.26 -6.06
CA GLU A 90 10.64 -9.61 -4.99
C GLU A 90 10.06 -9.15 -3.65
N VAL A 91 10.16 -10.00 -2.63
CA VAL A 91 9.82 -9.70 -1.25
C VAL A 91 10.90 -10.22 -0.30
N TRP A 92 11.28 -9.40 0.67
CA TRP A 92 12.30 -9.73 1.67
C TRP A 92 12.06 -9.00 2.99
N VAL A 93 12.70 -9.46 4.07
CA VAL A 93 12.65 -8.83 5.38
C VAL A 93 13.73 -7.74 5.46
N VAL A 94 13.38 -6.55 5.96
CA VAL A 94 14.36 -5.47 6.20
C VAL A 94 14.55 -5.16 7.68
N GLU A 95 13.59 -5.52 8.52
CA GLU A 95 13.62 -5.27 9.95
C GLU A 95 12.82 -6.33 10.73
N VAL A 96 13.37 -6.79 11.84
CA VAL A 96 12.68 -7.65 12.81
C VAL A 96 12.73 -6.98 14.19
N ARG A 97 11.55 -6.73 14.78
CA ARG A 97 11.38 -6.14 16.13
C ARG A 97 10.81 -7.16 17.10
N ALA A 98 10.40 -6.73 18.29
CA ALA A 98 9.87 -7.62 19.32
C ALA A 98 8.47 -8.18 19.00
N ALA A 99 7.62 -7.39 18.34
CA ALA A 99 6.21 -7.72 18.05
C ALA A 99 5.80 -7.35 16.61
N SER A 100 6.77 -7.06 15.75
CA SER A 100 6.53 -6.72 14.35
C SER A 100 7.77 -7.04 13.52
N PHE A 101 7.59 -7.12 12.22
CA PHE A 101 8.66 -7.15 11.24
C PHE A 101 8.22 -6.37 10.00
N THR A 102 9.20 -5.92 9.22
CA THR A 102 8.95 -5.11 8.02
C THR A 102 9.41 -5.88 6.80
N LEU A 103 8.51 -6.09 5.86
CA LEU A 103 8.79 -6.59 4.52
C LEU A 103 9.02 -5.42 3.57
N ALA A 104 9.97 -5.56 2.66
CA ALA A 104 10.17 -4.67 1.51
C ALA A 104 9.90 -5.44 0.22
N TYR A 105 9.52 -4.68 -0.82
CA TYR A 105 9.08 -5.22 -2.09
C TYR A 105 9.60 -4.41 -3.27
N GLU A 106 9.89 -5.11 -4.36
CA GLU A 106 10.10 -4.54 -5.70
C GLU A 106 9.23 -5.29 -6.71
N VAL A 107 8.41 -4.56 -7.46
CA VAL A 107 7.65 -5.08 -8.61
C VAL A 107 8.37 -4.63 -9.87
N PHE A 108 8.92 -5.56 -10.65
CA PHE A 108 9.83 -5.22 -11.75
C PHE A 108 9.85 -6.24 -12.89
N ASP A 109 10.43 -5.82 -14.01
CA ASP A 109 11.00 -6.70 -15.04
C ASP A 109 12.51 -6.49 -15.13
N GLU A 110 13.24 -7.56 -15.47
CA GLU A 110 14.60 -7.40 -15.99
C GLU A 110 14.54 -7.11 -17.49
N ARG A 111 15.23 -6.04 -17.88
CA ARG A 111 15.44 -5.67 -19.27
C ARG A 111 16.58 -6.52 -19.87
N PRO A 112 16.64 -6.67 -21.20
CA PRO A 112 17.69 -7.44 -21.86
C PRO A 112 19.13 -6.98 -21.57
N ASP A 113 19.30 -5.72 -21.15
CA ASP A 113 20.58 -5.13 -20.77
C ASP A 113 20.98 -5.41 -19.30
N GLY A 114 20.17 -6.19 -18.57
CA GLY A 114 20.37 -6.52 -17.16
C GLY A 114 19.89 -5.46 -16.18
N THR A 115 19.35 -4.33 -16.66
CA THR A 115 18.73 -3.32 -15.79
C THR A 115 17.30 -3.71 -15.38
N ARG A 116 16.78 -3.13 -14.29
CA ARG A 116 15.40 -3.36 -13.85
C ARG A 116 14.48 -2.23 -14.29
N ALA A 117 13.37 -2.58 -14.93
CA ALA A 117 12.20 -1.71 -15.04
C ALA A 117 11.38 -1.85 -13.75
N VAL A 118 11.54 -0.93 -12.80
CA VAL A 118 10.83 -0.99 -11.52
C VAL A 118 9.53 -0.24 -11.64
N TYR A 119 8.41 -0.96 -11.51
CA TYR A 119 7.07 -0.37 -11.54
C TYR A 119 6.67 0.18 -10.18
N CYS A 120 7.04 -0.52 -9.11
CA CYS A 120 6.68 -0.16 -7.74
C CYS A 120 7.70 -0.66 -6.73
N THR A 121 7.97 0.16 -5.72
CA THR A 121 8.67 -0.26 -4.49
C THR A 121 7.72 -0.10 -3.30
N ALA A 122 7.71 -1.03 -2.37
CA ALA A 122 6.82 -0.94 -1.22
C ALA A 122 7.45 -1.50 0.07
N THR A 123 6.84 -1.15 1.19
CA THR A 123 7.12 -1.76 2.50
C THR A 123 5.82 -2.07 3.22
N THR A 124 5.75 -3.21 3.90
CA THR A 124 4.62 -3.59 4.75
C THR A 124 5.11 -3.94 6.15
N VAL A 125 4.54 -3.31 7.18
CA VAL A 125 4.76 -3.68 8.57
C VAL A 125 3.73 -4.74 8.95
N MET A 126 4.23 -5.90 9.38
CA MET A 126 3.43 -7.04 9.81
C MET A 126 3.54 -7.23 11.32
N ALA A 127 2.46 -7.66 11.96
CA ALA A 127 2.45 -8.02 13.37
C ALA A 127 1.75 -9.36 13.58
N PRO A 128 2.29 -10.25 14.42
CA PRO A 128 1.53 -11.38 14.93
C PRO A 128 0.37 -10.92 15.82
N TYR A 129 -0.74 -11.63 15.72
CA TYR A 129 -2.05 -11.27 16.21
C TYR A 129 -2.78 -12.53 16.68
N VAL A 130 -3.49 -12.40 17.78
CA VAL A 130 -4.29 -13.47 18.36
C VAL A 130 -5.75 -13.11 18.11
N PHE A 131 -6.36 -13.69 17.08
CA PHE A 131 -7.73 -13.37 16.68
C PHE A 131 -8.77 -13.64 17.77
N ALA A 132 -8.61 -14.72 18.54
CA ALA A 132 -9.51 -15.04 19.65
C ALA A 132 -9.53 -13.98 20.76
N GLU A 133 -8.46 -13.17 20.87
CA GLU A 133 -8.30 -12.14 21.91
C GLU A 133 -8.21 -10.73 21.33
N GLU A 134 -8.36 -10.59 20.01
CA GLU A 134 -8.24 -9.34 19.25
C GLU A 134 -7.03 -8.47 19.64
N ARG A 135 -5.86 -9.08 19.84
CA ARG A 135 -4.66 -8.33 20.23
C ARG A 135 -3.36 -8.80 19.55
N PRO A 136 -2.40 -7.89 19.33
CA PRO A 136 -1.08 -8.27 18.88
C PRO A 136 -0.33 -9.10 19.94
N ARG A 137 0.59 -9.96 19.47
CA ARG A 137 1.52 -10.73 20.31
C ARG A 137 2.97 -10.50 19.90
N ARG A 138 3.90 -10.88 20.78
CA ARG A 138 5.33 -10.87 20.46
C ARG A 138 5.69 -12.00 19.50
N LEU A 139 6.74 -11.75 18.71
CA LEU A 139 7.40 -12.79 17.92
C LEU A 139 8.18 -13.73 18.84
N THR A 140 8.08 -15.04 18.63
CA THR A 140 8.90 -16.04 19.32
C THR A 140 10.34 -16.00 18.82
N ALA A 141 11.25 -16.73 19.48
CA ALA A 141 12.65 -16.80 19.06
C ALA A 141 12.80 -17.50 17.70
N GLU A 142 12.02 -18.57 17.49
CA GLU A 142 11.99 -19.36 16.25
C GLU A 142 11.45 -18.52 15.09
N GLU A 143 10.37 -17.76 15.31
CA GLU A 143 9.78 -16.88 14.30
C GLU A 143 10.79 -15.81 13.86
N LYS A 144 11.49 -15.18 14.82
CA LYS A 144 12.54 -14.21 14.51
C LYS A 144 13.68 -14.83 13.71
N GLN A 145 14.13 -16.02 14.12
CA GLN A 145 15.21 -16.71 13.42
C GLN A 145 14.83 -17.06 11.98
N ALA A 146 13.58 -17.48 11.75
CA ALA A 146 13.08 -17.77 10.41
C ALA A 146 13.00 -16.49 9.55
N LEU A 147 12.51 -15.38 10.10
CA LEU A 147 12.45 -14.09 9.39
C LEU A 147 13.85 -13.57 9.01
N GLU A 148 14.85 -13.74 9.87
CA GLU A 148 16.23 -13.31 9.59
C GLU A 148 16.87 -14.07 8.41
N GLN A 149 16.38 -15.27 8.05
CA GLN A 149 16.87 -16.01 6.88
C GLN A 149 16.48 -15.33 5.56
N HIS A 150 15.41 -14.53 5.57
CA HIS A 150 14.94 -13.76 4.42
C HIS A 150 15.35 -12.29 4.49
N ARG A 151 16.31 -11.95 5.36
CA ARG A 151 16.75 -10.57 5.52
C ARG A 151 17.68 -10.14 4.41
N ASP A 152 17.42 -8.95 3.89
CA ASP A 152 18.32 -8.27 2.96
C ASP A 152 18.30 -6.74 3.20
N GLU A 153 19.09 -6.01 2.42
CA GLU A 153 19.25 -4.57 2.53
C GLU A 153 17.94 -3.82 2.28
N GLY A 154 17.79 -2.72 3.02
CA GLY A 154 16.63 -1.86 2.97
C GLY A 154 16.45 -1.17 4.31
N ALA A 155 15.53 -0.21 4.35
CA ALA A 155 15.16 0.48 5.56
C ALA A 155 13.66 0.31 5.80
N ALA A 156 13.28 0.11 7.05
CA ALA A 156 11.90 0.31 7.44
C ALA A 156 11.51 1.77 7.18
N PRO A 157 10.28 2.05 6.73
CA PRO A 157 9.86 3.41 6.48
C PRO A 157 9.87 4.22 7.78
N GLU A 158 10.34 5.47 7.69
CA GLU A 158 10.21 6.39 8.81
C GLU A 158 8.73 6.78 9.01
N PRO A 159 8.19 6.65 10.23
CA PRO A 159 6.85 7.12 10.53
C PRO A 159 6.76 8.62 10.28
N ARG A 160 5.76 9.04 9.51
CA ARG A 160 5.50 10.46 9.27
C ARG A 160 4.33 10.90 10.15
N PRO A 161 4.43 12.03 10.87
CA PRO A 161 3.33 12.51 11.68
C PRO A 161 2.14 12.81 10.79
N TRP A 162 0.96 12.36 11.22
CA TRP A 162 -0.30 12.65 10.56
C TRP A 162 -0.75 14.08 10.84
N ALA A 163 -1.42 14.72 9.88
CA ALA A 163 -2.02 16.02 10.12
C ALA A 163 -3.18 15.90 11.14
N SER A 164 -3.44 17.01 11.83
CA SER A 164 -4.66 17.17 12.62
C SER A 164 -5.88 17.01 11.70
N PRO A 165 -6.87 16.19 12.06
CA PRO A 165 -8.04 16.02 11.21
C PRO A 165 -8.87 17.29 11.09
N HIS A 166 -9.08 17.75 9.87
CA HIS A 166 -10.01 18.82 9.51
C HIS A 166 -11.17 18.23 8.68
N ARG A 167 -12.27 17.90 9.36
CA ARG A 167 -13.43 17.26 8.74
C ARG A 167 -14.38 18.30 8.16
N THR A 168 -14.74 18.10 6.90
CA THR A 168 -15.68 18.95 6.18
C THR A 168 -16.68 18.07 5.42
N GLU A 169 -17.85 18.62 5.11
CA GLU A 169 -18.84 17.96 4.23
C GLU A 169 -18.27 17.65 2.84
N VAL A 170 -17.39 18.52 2.33
CA VAL A 170 -16.72 18.31 1.03
C VAL A 170 -15.87 17.04 1.05
N GLY A 171 -15.12 16.83 2.14
CA GLY A 171 -14.27 15.67 2.33
C GLY A 171 -14.99 14.40 2.77
N HIS A 172 -16.29 14.46 3.11
CA HIS A 172 -17.02 13.33 3.68
C HIS A 172 -17.49 12.33 2.61
N TYR A 173 -17.23 11.05 2.82
CA TYR A 173 -17.70 9.97 1.96
C TYR A 173 -18.20 8.77 2.79
N PRO A 174 -19.43 8.28 2.57
CA PRO A 174 -19.94 7.11 3.27
C PRO A 174 -19.38 5.81 2.67
N VAL A 175 -18.55 5.10 3.43
CA VAL A 175 -17.94 3.83 3.05
C VAL A 175 -18.86 2.68 3.44
N HIS A 176 -19.45 2.02 2.45
CA HIS A 176 -20.27 0.84 2.65
C HIS A 176 -19.42 -0.42 2.45
N VAL A 177 -19.37 -1.28 3.47
CA VAL A 177 -18.67 -2.56 3.40
C VAL A 177 -19.56 -3.56 2.66
N ARG A 178 -19.06 -4.11 1.54
CA ARG A 178 -19.77 -5.12 0.75
C ARG A 178 -19.52 -6.50 1.36
N PHE A 179 -20.41 -7.44 1.05
CA PHE A 179 -20.23 -8.84 1.48
C PHE A 179 -18.90 -9.44 0.97
N SER A 180 -18.47 -9.08 -0.24
CA SER A 180 -17.22 -9.54 -0.85
C SER A 180 -15.96 -8.92 -0.26
N ASP A 181 -16.09 -7.84 0.51
CA ASP A 181 -14.95 -7.09 1.03
C ASP A 181 -14.36 -7.76 2.27
N VAL A 182 -15.07 -8.74 2.83
CA VAL A 182 -14.73 -9.42 4.07
C VAL A 182 -13.96 -10.72 3.81
N ASP A 183 -12.88 -10.90 4.55
CA ASP A 183 -12.07 -12.11 4.53
C ASP A 183 -12.66 -13.26 5.37
N VAL A 184 -11.95 -14.39 5.42
CA VAL A 184 -12.37 -15.57 6.17
C VAL A 184 -12.48 -15.33 7.68
N TYR A 185 -11.83 -14.30 8.21
CA TYR A 185 -11.84 -13.93 9.62
C TYR A 185 -12.98 -12.99 9.98
N GLY A 186 -13.78 -12.54 9.00
CA GLY A 186 -14.87 -11.61 9.23
C GLY A 186 -14.44 -10.14 9.20
N HIS A 187 -13.19 -9.85 8.84
CA HIS A 187 -12.67 -8.49 8.71
C HIS A 187 -12.62 -8.04 7.26
N VAL A 188 -12.77 -6.73 7.02
CA VAL A 188 -12.47 -6.16 5.70
C VAL A 188 -11.03 -6.49 5.30
N ASN A 189 -10.84 -7.01 4.10
CA ASN A 189 -9.53 -7.32 3.54
C ASN A 189 -8.67 -6.04 3.47
N ASN A 190 -7.41 -6.15 3.88
CA ASN A 190 -6.48 -5.00 3.91
C ASN A 190 -6.33 -4.30 2.56
N VAL A 191 -6.42 -5.03 1.43
CA VAL A 191 -6.33 -4.41 0.10
C VAL A 191 -7.56 -3.56 -0.21
N THR A 192 -8.74 -3.97 0.25
CA THR A 192 -10.01 -3.26 0.00
C THR A 192 -10.03 -1.87 0.63
N TYR A 193 -9.27 -1.63 1.71
CA TYR A 193 -9.10 -0.29 2.26
C TYR A 193 -8.55 0.70 1.23
N VAL A 194 -7.64 0.26 0.35
CA VAL A 194 -7.05 1.12 -0.70
C VAL A 194 -8.16 1.64 -1.63
N GLU A 195 -9.13 0.79 -1.97
CA GLU A 195 -10.29 1.15 -2.77
C GLU A 195 -11.17 2.16 -2.04
N TYR A 196 -11.48 1.95 -0.77
CA TYR A 196 -12.27 2.89 0.02
C TYR A 196 -11.62 4.27 0.09
N PHE A 197 -10.30 4.32 0.30
CA PHE A 197 -9.53 5.57 0.30
C PHE A 197 -9.48 6.22 -1.08
N GLN A 198 -9.48 5.43 -2.16
CA GLN A 198 -9.56 5.93 -3.52
C GLN A 198 -10.93 6.57 -3.81
N GLU A 199 -12.02 5.86 -3.52
CA GLU A 199 -13.37 6.37 -3.76
C GLU A 199 -13.65 7.65 -2.97
N ALA A 200 -13.29 7.67 -1.68
CA ALA A 200 -13.43 8.87 -0.84
C ALA A 200 -12.63 10.05 -1.40
N ARG A 201 -11.38 9.81 -1.85
CA ARG A 201 -10.53 10.83 -2.44
C ARG A 201 -11.07 11.35 -3.76
N ILE A 202 -11.53 10.47 -4.65
CA ILE A 202 -12.11 10.86 -5.94
C ILE A 202 -13.33 11.75 -5.70
N ALA A 203 -14.22 11.34 -4.79
CA ALA A 203 -15.40 12.12 -4.44
C ALA A 203 -15.05 13.51 -3.86
N ALA A 204 -14.10 13.57 -2.92
CA ALA A 204 -13.67 14.82 -2.31
C ALA A 204 -13.03 15.77 -3.33
N LEU A 205 -12.13 15.26 -4.17
CA LEU A 205 -11.47 16.07 -5.21
C LEU A 205 -12.48 16.57 -6.23
N ALA A 206 -13.37 15.71 -6.73
CA ALA A 206 -14.43 16.10 -7.67
C ALA A 206 -15.27 17.28 -7.16
N ARG A 207 -15.56 17.33 -5.86
CA ARG A 207 -16.27 18.45 -5.23
C ARG A 207 -15.43 19.71 -5.08
N LEU A 208 -14.11 19.60 -4.91
CA LEU A 208 -13.21 20.73 -4.72
C LEU A 208 -12.94 21.50 -6.02
N TRP A 209 -12.74 20.81 -7.14
CA TRP A 209 -12.35 21.43 -8.41
C TRP A 209 -13.44 21.41 -9.51
N GLY A 210 -14.61 20.81 -9.23
CA GLY A 210 -15.70 20.63 -10.19
C GLY A 210 -15.53 19.42 -11.12
N GLU A 211 -16.55 19.08 -11.92
CA GLU A 211 -16.41 18.09 -12.99
C GLU A 211 -15.34 18.59 -13.98
N VAL A 212 -14.19 17.91 -14.04
CA VAL A 212 -13.16 18.20 -15.05
C VAL A 212 -13.79 17.89 -16.42
N PRO A 213 -13.99 18.89 -17.30
CA PRO A 213 -14.59 18.63 -18.60
C PRO A 213 -13.69 17.66 -19.36
N ALA A 214 -14.27 16.56 -19.83
CA ALA A 214 -13.61 15.64 -20.73
C ALA A 214 -13.30 16.38 -22.06
N GLY A 215 -12.19 17.13 -22.13
CA GLY A 215 -11.81 17.85 -23.34
C GLY A 215 -10.92 19.08 -23.20
N SER A 216 -10.73 19.65 -22.00
CA SER A 216 -9.74 20.74 -21.81
C SER A 216 -8.38 20.12 -21.47
N GLY A 217 -7.41 20.18 -22.41
CA GLY A 217 -6.00 19.75 -22.30
C GLY A 217 -5.68 18.92 -21.06
N ARG A 218 -5.76 17.59 -21.18
CA ARG A 218 -5.92 16.62 -20.08
C ARG A 218 -4.74 16.68 -19.09
N THR A 219 -4.80 17.58 -18.12
CA THR A 219 -4.00 17.41 -16.91
C THR A 219 -4.57 16.18 -16.20
N SER A 220 -3.87 15.05 -16.32
CA SER A 220 -4.24 13.83 -15.63
C SER A 220 -3.55 13.79 -14.26
N VAL A 221 -4.12 13.02 -13.34
CA VAL A 221 -3.61 12.91 -11.97
C VAL A 221 -3.30 11.45 -11.71
N VAL A 222 -2.05 11.17 -11.35
CA VAL A 222 -1.57 9.83 -11.03
C VAL A 222 -1.16 9.76 -9.56
N VAL A 223 -1.24 8.55 -8.99
CA VAL A 223 -0.76 8.29 -7.63
C VAL A 223 0.74 8.02 -7.68
N ALA A 224 1.54 8.85 -7.01
CA ALA A 224 2.99 8.65 -6.91
C ALA A 224 3.38 7.89 -5.64
N GLN A 225 2.62 8.07 -4.56
CA GLN A 225 2.83 7.37 -3.29
C GLN A 225 1.49 7.13 -2.59
N ALA A 226 1.34 5.98 -1.96
CA ALA A 226 0.28 5.68 -1.00
C ALA A 226 0.88 5.17 0.31
N GLU A 227 0.33 5.58 1.43
CA GLU A 227 0.67 5.11 2.78
C GLU A 227 -0.65 4.84 3.49
N ILE A 228 -0.81 3.66 4.09
CA ILE A 228 -2.03 3.25 4.79
C ILE A 228 -1.65 2.65 6.14
N ASP A 229 -2.27 3.14 7.21
CA ASP A 229 -2.20 2.56 8.55
C ASP A 229 -3.55 1.90 8.89
N HIS A 230 -3.50 0.62 9.28
CA HIS A 230 -4.64 -0.15 9.77
C HIS A 230 -4.60 -0.15 11.30
N LEU A 231 -5.64 0.38 11.93
CA LEU A 231 -5.68 0.61 13.38
C LEU A 231 -6.63 -0.36 14.08
N VAL A 232 -7.87 -0.45 13.57
CA VAL A 232 -8.92 -1.31 14.10
C VAL A 232 -9.62 -1.98 12.92
N PRO A 233 -9.83 -3.31 12.95
CA PRO A 233 -10.53 -3.99 11.86
C PRO A 233 -11.92 -3.41 11.61
N MET A 234 -12.30 -3.25 10.34
CA MET A 234 -13.68 -2.95 9.95
C MET A 234 -14.44 -4.25 9.75
N LEU A 235 -15.70 -4.25 10.14
CA LEU A 235 -16.62 -5.37 9.99
C LEU A 235 -17.73 -5.02 9.00
N HIS A 236 -18.28 -6.03 8.33
CA HIS A 236 -19.48 -5.86 7.51
C HIS A 236 -20.69 -5.53 8.38
N ARG A 237 -21.39 -4.47 8.01
CA ARG A 237 -22.62 -4.00 8.65
C ARG A 237 -23.46 -3.18 7.66
N PRO A 238 -24.77 -3.01 7.92
CA PRO A 238 -25.64 -2.20 7.06
C PRO A 238 -25.25 -0.71 7.03
N GLU A 239 -24.83 -0.16 8.17
CA GLU A 239 -24.52 1.26 8.31
C GLU A 239 -23.12 1.58 7.74
N PRO A 240 -22.96 2.67 6.97
CA PRO A 240 -21.65 3.03 6.46
C PRO A 240 -20.68 3.41 7.59
N TYR A 241 -19.38 3.29 7.30
CA TYR A 241 -18.34 4.02 8.00
C TYR A 241 -18.18 5.39 7.34
N ASP A 242 -17.57 6.35 8.04
CA ASP A 242 -17.35 7.68 7.52
C ASP A 242 -15.89 7.85 7.13
N ALA A 243 -15.62 8.11 5.85
CA ALA A 243 -14.33 8.58 5.38
C ALA A 243 -14.29 10.11 5.32
N PHE A 244 -13.20 10.70 5.80
CA PHE A 244 -12.94 12.14 5.70
C PHE A 244 -11.62 12.39 5.00
N THR A 245 -11.66 12.90 3.77
CA THR A 245 -10.49 13.31 2.99
C THR A 245 -10.22 14.80 3.16
N GLN A 246 -8.96 15.15 3.39
CA GLN A 246 -8.48 16.52 3.48
C GLN A 246 -7.22 16.73 2.63
N VAL A 247 -7.07 17.94 2.09
CA VAL A 247 -5.82 18.37 1.45
C VAL A 247 -4.88 18.86 2.53
N VAL A 248 -3.69 18.28 2.66
CA VAL A 248 -2.70 18.66 3.69
C VAL A 248 -1.52 19.44 3.12
N HIS A 249 -1.27 19.33 1.82
CA HIS A 249 -0.20 20.07 1.16
C HIS A 249 -0.45 20.20 -0.35
N VAL A 250 -0.11 21.36 -0.92
CA VAL A 250 -0.12 21.58 -2.38
C VAL A 250 1.26 22.05 -2.85
N GLY A 251 2.01 21.15 -3.47
CA GLY A 251 3.32 21.41 -4.06
C GLY A 251 3.22 22.08 -5.44
N ASN A 252 4.32 22.16 -6.20
CA ASN A 252 4.30 22.77 -7.54
C ASN A 252 3.56 21.90 -8.58
N THR A 253 3.79 20.59 -8.54
CA THR A 253 3.22 19.59 -9.46
C THR A 253 2.48 18.48 -8.73
N SER A 254 2.23 18.64 -7.43
CA SER A 254 1.68 17.60 -6.57
C SER A 254 0.69 18.13 -5.55
N VAL A 255 -0.18 17.25 -5.08
CA VAL A 255 -1.05 17.48 -3.92
C VAL A 255 -0.97 16.27 -3.00
N VAL A 256 -0.88 16.52 -1.70
CA VAL A 256 -0.92 15.47 -0.67
C VAL A 256 -2.28 15.53 -0.01
N VAL A 257 -2.96 14.40 0.01
CA VAL A 257 -4.24 14.22 0.67
C VAL A 257 -4.10 13.19 1.79
N GLU A 258 -4.81 13.43 2.87
CA GLU A 258 -4.97 12.45 3.95
C GLU A 258 -6.45 12.09 4.09
N THR A 259 -6.72 10.81 4.32
CA THR A 259 -8.06 10.31 4.58
C THR A 259 -8.05 9.51 5.86
N GLU A 260 -9.06 9.67 6.71
CA GLU A 260 -9.32 8.75 7.81
C GLU A 260 -10.68 8.08 7.62
N VAL A 261 -10.78 6.81 8.01
CA VAL A 261 -12.06 6.09 8.13
C VAL A 261 -12.38 5.93 9.60
N VAL A 262 -13.57 6.38 9.99
CA VAL A 262 -14.05 6.36 11.37
C VAL A 262 -15.43 5.72 11.48
N ASP A 263 -15.70 5.12 12.62
CA ASP A 263 -17.03 4.73 13.06
C ASP A 263 -17.53 5.71 14.12
N ARG A 264 -18.66 6.36 13.84
CA ARG A 264 -19.33 7.31 14.72
C ARG A 264 -20.69 6.81 15.22
N SER A 265 -21.01 5.54 14.99
CA SER A 265 -22.29 4.94 15.42
C SER A 265 -22.34 4.66 16.92
N GLY A 266 -21.18 4.43 17.54
CA GLY A 266 -21.05 4.16 18.97
C GLY A 266 -20.96 5.42 19.85
N PRO A 267 -20.93 5.25 21.18
CA PRO A 267 -20.78 6.36 22.13
C PRO A 267 -19.41 7.04 22.04
N ASN A 268 -18.40 6.32 21.56
CA ASN A 268 -17.08 6.83 21.28
C ASN A 268 -16.78 6.61 19.81
N GLU A 269 -16.17 7.61 19.19
CA GLU A 269 -15.67 7.46 17.84
C GLU A 269 -14.46 6.53 17.80
N VAL A 270 -14.45 5.61 16.85
CA VAL A 270 -13.34 4.69 16.60
C VAL A 270 -12.74 4.98 15.25
N ARG A 271 -11.42 5.23 15.20
CA ARG A 271 -10.70 5.36 13.94
C ARG A 271 -10.18 3.98 13.51
N HIS A 272 -10.61 3.54 12.33
CA HIS A 272 -10.27 2.22 11.81
C HIS A 272 -8.99 2.23 10.97
N ALA A 273 -8.82 3.25 10.13
CA ALA A 273 -7.65 3.35 9.27
C ALA A 273 -7.36 4.80 8.86
N ARG A 274 -6.13 5.04 8.42
CA ARG A 274 -5.70 6.31 7.81
C ARG A 274 -4.94 6.04 6.53
N ALA A 275 -5.04 6.94 5.57
CA ALA A 275 -4.23 6.92 4.37
C ALA A 275 -3.66 8.30 4.07
N ARG A 276 -2.44 8.33 3.55
CA ARG A 276 -1.81 9.49 2.93
C ARG A 276 -1.47 9.15 1.49
N VAL A 277 -1.93 9.98 0.56
CA VAL A 277 -1.69 9.78 -0.86
C VAL A 277 -1.05 11.02 -1.46
N VAL A 278 0.03 10.83 -2.19
CA VAL A 278 0.68 11.87 -2.99
C VAL A 278 0.23 11.71 -4.42
N LEU A 279 -0.50 12.70 -4.90
CA LEU A 279 -0.94 12.80 -6.29
C LEU A 279 0.00 13.72 -7.05
N VAL A 280 0.31 13.36 -8.29
CA VAL A 280 1.12 14.17 -9.20
C VAL A 280 0.28 14.49 -10.44
N PHE A 281 0.27 15.76 -10.81
CA PHE A 281 -0.32 16.23 -12.06
C PHE A 281 0.66 15.96 -13.19
N VAL A 282 0.18 15.35 -14.27
CA VAL A 282 1.02 15.00 -15.42
C VAL A 282 0.39 15.46 -16.74
N ASP A 283 1.24 15.66 -17.75
CA ASP A 283 0.82 15.86 -19.13
C ASP A 283 0.48 14.54 -19.84
N ASP A 284 0.15 14.61 -21.13
CA ASP A 284 -0.19 13.44 -21.95
C ASP A 284 0.98 12.46 -22.12
N ASP A 285 2.23 12.91 -21.93
CA ASP A 285 3.44 12.08 -21.94
C ASP A 285 3.75 11.48 -20.55
N GLY A 286 2.92 11.74 -19.53
CA GLY A 286 3.13 11.28 -18.16
C GLY A 286 4.19 12.07 -17.39
N ARG A 287 4.64 13.23 -17.90
CA ARG A 287 5.64 14.07 -17.22
C ARG A 287 4.98 14.99 -16.19
N PRO A 288 5.58 15.18 -15.01
CA PRO A 288 5.05 16.10 -13.99
C PRO A 288 4.87 17.52 -14.55
N ARG A 289 3.66 18.05 -14.42
CA ARG A 289 3.28 19.38 -14.89
C ARG A 289 2.53 20.14 -13.80
N ARG A 290 2.75 21.45 -13.72
CA ARG A 290 1.97 22.29 -12.80
C ARG A 290 0.51 22.33 -13.29
N PRO A 291 -0.50 22.05 -12.43
CA PRO A 291 -1.90 22.17 -12.82
C PRO A 291 -2.27 23.62 -13.13
N GLU A 292 -3.30 23.80 -13.95
CA GLU A 292 -3.90 25.11 -14.21
C GLU A 292 -4.40 25.77 -12.93
N GLU A 293 -4.46 27.11 -12.91
CA GLU A 293 -4.86 27.84 -11.70
C GLU A 293 -6.32 27.58 -11.32
N SER A 294 -7.17 27.25 -12.29
CA SER A 294 -8.56 26.79 -12.09
C SER A 294 -8.65 25.53 -11.23
N VAL A 295 -7.66 24.66 -11.34
CA VAL A 295 -7.55 23.40 -10.58
C VAL A 295 -6.75 23.62 -9.28
N ARG A 296 -5.69 24.42 -9.35
CA ARG A 296 -4.78 24.66 -8.23
C ARG A 296 -5.41 25.51 -7.12
N ALA A 297 -6.05 26.64 -7.47
CA ALA A 297 -6.52 27.60 -6.49
C ALA A 297 -7.54 26.99 -5.49
N PRO A 298 -8.52 26.17 -5.92
CA PRO A 298 -9.41 25.48 -4.98
C PRO A 298 -8.67 24.53 -4.03
N LEU A 299 -7.66 23.79 -4.51
CA LEU A 299 -6.86 22.89 -3.67
C LEU A 299 -6.06 23.66 -2.61
N VAL A 300 -5.50 24.81 -2.98
CA VAL A 300 -4.78 25.69 -2.04
C VAL A 300 -5.71 26.26 -0.98
N ALA A 301 -6.91 26.70 -1.39
CA ALA A 301 -7.93 27.20 -0.46
C ALA A 301 -8.45 26.12 0.49
N ALA A 302 -8.41 24.85 0.08
CA ALA A 302 -8.87 23.70 0.86
C ALA A 302 -7.79 23.08 1.76
N VAL A 303 -6.56 23.61 1.78
CA VAL A 303 -5.51 23.12 2.67
C VAL A 303 -5.97 23.26 4.12
N ALA A 304 -6.00 22.15 4.84
CA ALA A 304 -6.37 22.14 6.24
C ALA A 304 -5.49 23.12 7.05
N PRO A 305 -6.06 23.91 7.96
CA PRO A 305 -5.27 24.77 8.84
C PRO A 305 -4.31 23.91 9.69
N ALA A 306 -3.10 24.43 9.89
CA ALA A 306 -2.03 23.77 10.64
C ALA A 306 -2.35 23.62 12.13
#